data_AF-A0A821GQS9-F1
#
_entry.id   AF-A0A821GQS9-F1
#
_cell.length_a   1.000
_cell.length_b   1.000
_cell.length_c   1.000
_cell.angle_alpha   90.00
_cell.angle_beta   90.00
_cell.angle_gamma   90.00
#
_symmetry.space_group_name_H-M   'P 1'
#
loop_
_entity.id
_entity.type
_entity.pdbx_description
1 polymer ?
#
loop_
_entity_poly.entity_id
_entity_poly.type
_entity_poly.pdbx_seq_one_letter_code
_entity_poly.pdbx_strand_id
1 'polypeptide(L)'
;MQAIHEEKCTALIGAPIIFRDILTHSDRKKYDLSQVEKEIPIQRIVQAYGLTESSGLLTSGLWAGDEIKVADRDGNAVPIGQQDEIWARGYPTMAGYYGDPEKIQETITPLC
;
A
#
# COMPACT_ATOMS: atom_id res chain seq x y z
N MET A 1 5.91 -18.76 -10.98
CA MET A 1 7.03 -19.34 -10.18
C MET A 1 8.29 -19.55 -11.01
N GLN A 2 8.20 -19.97 -12.29
CA GLN A 2 9.37 -20.10 -13.16
C GLN A 2 10.23 -18.83 -13.22
N ALA A 3 9.64 -17.66 -13.51
CA ALA A 3 10.37 -16.39 -13.50
C ALA A 3 11.03 -16.08 -12.15
N ILE A 4 10.42 -16.45 -11.02
CA ILE A 4 11.00 -16.24 -9.68
C ILE A 4 12.29 -17.06 -9.51
N HIS A 5 12.27 -18.31 -10.00
CA HIS A 5 13.43 -19.20 -9.99
C HIS A 5 14.52 -18.66 -10.92
N GLU A 6 14.18 -18.39 -12.18
CA GLU A 6 15.14 -18.00 -13.21
C GLU A 6 15.81 -16.65 -12.89
N GLU A 7 15.03 -15.67 -12.47
CA GLU A 7 15.50 -14.31 -12.17
C GLU A 7 15.96 -14.13 -10.71
N LYS A 8 15.85 -15.18 -9.88
CA LYS A 8 16.24 -15.18 -8.47
C LYS A 8 15.67 -14.00 -7.68
N CYS A 9 14.37 -13.70 -7.86
CA CYS A 9 13.71 -12.57 -7.20
C CYS A 9 13.83 -12.64 -5.67
N THR A 10 14.15 -11.51 -5.03
CA THR A 10 14.27 -11.39 -3.56
C THR A 10 13.01 -10.86 -2.90
N ALA A 11 12.15 -10.16 -3.64
CA ALA A 11 10.89 -9.62 -3.16
C ALA A 11 9.77 -9.82 -4.19
N LEU A 12 8.54 -9.96 -3.69
CA LEU A 12 7.32 -10.03 -4.49
C LEU A 12 6.30 -9.06 -3.93
N ILE A 13 5.70 -8.26 -4.80
CA ILE A 13 4.63 -7.33 -4.46
C ILE A 13 3.43 -7.69 -5.32
N GLY A 14 2.25 -7.80 -4.71
CA GLY A 14 1.05 -8.14 -5.44
C GLY A 14 -0.16 -8.37 -4.56
N ALA A 15 -1.27 -8.73 -5.20
CA ALA A 15 -2.49 -9.04 -4.51
C ALA A 15 -2.34 -10.35 -3.68
N PRO A 16 -3.06 -10.49 -2.55
CA PRO A 16 -3.00 -11.68 -1.70
C PRO A 16 -3.22 -13.01 -2.45
N ILE A 17 -4.01 -12.97 -3.52
CA ILE A 17 -4.30 -14.11 -4.39
C ILE A 17 -3.03 -14.73 -5.00
N ILE A 18 -2.05 -13.91 -5.39
CA ILE A 18 -0.80 -14.37 -5.99
C ILE A 18 -0.03 -15.23 -4.99
N PHE A 19 0.05 -14.77 -3.73
CA PHE A 19 0.73 -15.49 -2.67
C PHE A 19 0.00 -16.78 -2.28
N ARG A 20 -1.33 -16.74 -2.21
CA ARG A 20 -2.15 -17.94 -1.98
C ARG A 20 -1.85 -18.99 -3.05
N ASP A 21 -1.90 -18.60 -4.31
CA ASP A 21 -1.71 -19.52 -5.42
C ASP A 21 -0.30 -20.12 -5.40
N ILE A 22 0.75 -19.32 -5.15
CA ILE A 22 2.13 -19.81 -4.97
C ILE A 22 2.23 -20.83 -3.82
N LEU A 23 1.57 -20.55 -2.69
CA LEU A 23 1.59 -21.43 -1.52
C LEU A 23 0.86 -22.76 -1.76
N THR A 24 -0.24 -22.75 -2.51
CA THR A 24 -1.08 -23.94 -2.73
C THR A 24 -0.77 -24.70 -4.01
N HIS A 25 0.13 -24.20 -4.87
CA HIS A 25 0.40 -24.81 -6.16
C HIS A 25 1.08 -26.19 -6.01
N SER A 26 0.55 -27.21 -6.70
CA SER A 26 1.09 -28.58 -6.69
C SER A 26 2.57 -28.64 -7.10
N ASP A 27 2.93 -27.88 -8.13
CA ASP A 27 4.30 -27.82 -8.67
C ASP A 27 5.26 -26.91 -7.90
N ARG A 28 4.87 -26.33 -6.76
CA ARG A 28 5.72 -25.41 -5.98
C ARG A 28 7.11 -25.97 -5.71
N LYS A 29 7.20 -27.26 -5.39
CA LYS A 29 8.46 -27.96 -5.07
C LYS A 29 9.43 -28.08 -6.25
N LYS A 30 8.98 -27.84 -7.49
CA LYS A 30 9.84 -27.87 -8.69
C LYS A 30 10.70 -26.60 -8.83
N TYR A 31 10.37 -25.54 -8.11
CA TYR A 31 11.02 -24.23 -8.25
C TYR A 31 11.81 -23.87 -6.98
N ASP A 32 13.02 -23.32 -7.15
CA ASP A 32 13.77 -22.73 -6.06
C ASP A 32 13.20 -21.34 -5.74
N LEU A 33 12.61 -21.21 -4.55
CA LEU A 33 12.05 -19.96 -4.02
C LEU A 33 12.85 -19.47 -2.80
N SER A 34 14.03 -20.04 -2.54
CA SER A 34 14.81 -19.76 -1.33
C SER A 34 15.22 -18.30 -1.19
N GLN A 35 15.37 -17.57 -2.30
CA GLN A 35 15.75 -16.14 -2.28
C GLN A 35 14.64 -15.27 -1.72
N VAL A 36 13.41 -15.43 -2.21
CA VAL A 36 12.26 -14.66 -1.71
C VAL A 36 11.87 -15.07 -0.29
N GLU A 37 12.05 -16.35 0.06
CA GLU A 37 11.75 -16.87 1.41
C GLU A 37 12.72 -16.36 2.49
N LYS A 38 13.95 -15.96 2.11
CA LYS A 38 14.94 -15.39 3.05
C LYS A 38 14.55 -14.00 3.54
N GLU A 39 14.06 -13.15 2.63
CA GLU A 39 13.74 -11.76 2.97
C GLU A 39 12.36 -11.61 3.58
N ILE A 40 11.39 -12.39 3.09
CA ILE A 40 10.03 -12.42 3.63
C ILE A 40 9.67 -13.88 3.84
N PRO A 41 9.79 -14.44 5.06
CA PRO A 41 9.20 -15.74 5.33
C PRO A 41 7.73 -15.61 4.98
N ILE A 42 7.23 -16.41 4.03
CA ILE A 42 5.89 -16.28 3.42
C ILE A 42 4.74 -16.39 4.46
N GLN A 43 5.06 -16.58 5.74
CA GLN A 43 4.18 -16.41 6.89
C GLN A 43 3.91 -14.95 7.32
N ARG A 44 4.62 -13.93 6.79
CA ARG A 44 4.35 -12.51 7.03
C ARG A 44 3.90 -11.82 5.74
N ILE A 45 2.62 -11.96 5.41
CA ILE A 45 1.96 -11.10 4.42
C ILE A 45 1.77 -9.74 5.08
N VAL A 46 2.52 -8.74 4.62
CA VAL A 46 2.31 -7.35 5.03
C VAL A 46 1.17 -6.78 4.19
N GLN A 47 0.09 -6.40 4.86
CA GLN A 47 -1.00 -5.67 4.22
C GLN A 47 -0.74 -4.18 4.40
N ALA A 48 -0.69 -3.48 3.27
CA ALA A 48 -0.66 -2.04 3.23
C ALA A 48 -1.99 -1.54 2.63
N TYR A 49 -2.49 -0.44 3.15
CA TYR A 49 -3.61 0.29 2.57
C TYR A 49 -3.09 1.53 1.87
N GLY A 50 -3.68 1.88 0.73
CA GLY A 50 -3.43 3.14 0.05
C GLY A 50 -4.34 3.29 -1.16
N LEU A 51 -4.29 4.48 -1.74
CA LEU A 51 -5.13 4.91 -2.85
C LEU A 51 -4.22 5.48 -3.95
N THR A 52 -4.70 5.58 -5.18
CA THR A 52 -3.92 6.18 -6.28
C THR A 52 -3.53 7.62 -5.94
N GLU A 53 -4.42 8.32 -5.25
CA GLU A 53 -4.29 9.70 -4.76
C GLU A 53 -3.16 9.85 -3.71
N SER A 54 -2.74 8.77 -3.06
CA SER A 54 -1.65 8.72 -2.08
C SER A 54 -0.46 7.84 -2.54
N SER A 55 -0.29 7.67 -3.86
CA SER A 55 0.75 6.84 -4.46
C SER A 55 0.72 5.36 -4.00
N GLY A 56 -0.48 4.86 -3.72
CA GLY A 56 -0.80 3.44 -3.56
C GLY A 56 -0.51 2.82 -2.19
N LEU A 57 0.42 3.36 -1.40
CA LEU A 57 0.85 2.77 -0.13
C LEU A 57 0.91 3.83 0.98
N LEU A 58 -0.22 4.02 1.66
CA LEU A 58 -0.39 5.03 2.69
C LEU A 58 0.01 4.52 4.09
N THR A 59 -0.48 3.36 4.52
CA THR A 59 -0.34 2.91 5.93
C THR A 59 0.91 2.08 6.23
N SER A 60 1.79 1.88 5.24
CA SER A 60 3.01 1.07 5.42
C SER A 60 4.21 1.85 5.94
N GLY A 61 4.10 3.17 6.15
CA GLY A 61 5.18 4.01 6.67
C GLY A 61 6.44 4.00 5.79
N LEU A 62 6.28 3.70 4.49
CA LEU A 62 7.39 3.63 3.53
C LEU A 62 7.98 5.01 3.21
N TRP A 63 7.19 6.06 3.43
CA TRP A 63 7.58 7.44 3.13
C TRP A 63 7.87 8.19 4.42
N ALA A 64 9.06 8.81 4.49
CA ALA A 64 9.44 9.63 5.62
C ALA A 64 8.73 11.00 5.53
N GLY A 65 8.04 11.39 6.60
CA GLY A 65 7.39 12.70 6.71
C GLY A 65 5.90 12.72 6.36
N ASP A 66 5.29 11.55 6.11
CA ASP A 66 3.85 11.44 5.94
C ASP A 66 3.12 11.58 7.29
N GLU A 67 2.07 12.38 7.28
CA GLU A 67 1.15 12.57 8.39
C GLU A 67 -0.21 11.98 8.04
N ILE A 68 -0.74 11.15 8.93
CA ILE A 68 -2.04 10.49 8.75
C ILE A 68 -2.87 10.74 10.00
N LYS A 69 -4.14 11.10 9.81
CA LYS A 69 -5.13 11.19 10.89
C LYS A 69 -6.46 10.61 10.43
N VAL A 70 -7.26 10.16 11.38
CA VAL A 70 -8.69 9.98 11.16
C VAL A 70 -9.35 11.33 11.47
N ALA A 71 -10.01 11.93 10.50
CA ALA A 71 -10.58 13.27 10.58
C ALA A 71 -12.11 13.24 10.50
N ASP A 72 -12.76 14.12 11.27
CA ASP A 72 -14.17 14.43 11.07
C ASP A 72 -14.37 15.33 9.84
N ARG A 73 -15.64 15.67 9.54
CA ARG A 73 -16.02 16.54 8.41
C ARG A 73 -15.41 17.94 8.47
N ASP A 74 -15.04 18.41 9.65
CA ASP A 74 -14.43 19.72 9.87
C ASP A 74 -12.88 19.64 9.84
N GLY A 75 -12.32 18.44 9.61
CA GLY A 75 -10.89 18.19 9.53
C GLY A 75 -10.21 18.00 10.88
N ASN A 76 -10.94 17.84 11.99
CA ASN A 76 -10.36 17.63 13.31
C ASN A 76 -10.06 16.14 13.54
N ALA A 77 -8.96 15.85 14.24
CA ALA A 77 -8.62 14.47 14.57
C ALA A 77 -9.65 13.89 15.55
N VAL A 78 -10.17 12.69 15.25
CA VAL A 78 -11.11 12.00 16.13
C VAL A 78 -10.39 11.10 17.15
N PRO A 79 -11.03 10.76 18.29
CA PRO A 79 -10.46 9.85 19.28
C PRO A 79 -10.14 8.45 18.73
N ILE A 80 -9.16 7.79 19.35
CA ILE A 80 -8.78 6.42 19.00
C ILE A 80 -9.99 5.48 19.15
N GLY A 81 -10.26 4.69 18.11
CA GLY A 81 -11.36 3.73 18.06
C GLY A 81 -12.66 4.29 17.46
N GLN A 82 -12.73 5.59 17.19
CA GLN A 82 -13.83 6.18 16.44
C GLN A 82 -13.60 6.03 14.93
N GLN A 83 -14.63 5.61 14.20
CA GLN A 83 -14.61 5.52 12.74
C GLN A 83 -14.94 6.88 12.12
N ASP A 84 -14.10 7.34 11.20
CA ASP A 84 -14.34 8.50 10.33
C ASP A 84 -13.41 8.42 9.10
N GLU A 85 -13.17 9.53 8.39
CA GLU A 85 -12.35 9.57 7.17
C GLU A 85 -10.84 9.58 7.43
N ILE A 86 -10.05 8.89 6.60
CA ILE A 86 -8.58 8.94 6.67
C ILE A 86 -8.08 10.12 5.84
N TRP A 87 -7.41 11.06 6.49
CA TRP A 87 -6.74 12.17 5.83
C TRP A 87 -5.22 11.97 5.88
N ALA A 88 -4.56 12.27 4.78
CA ALA A 88 -3.13 12.11 4.62
C ALA A 88 -2.49 13.36 4.04
N ARG A 89 -1.32 13.72 4.56
CA ARG A 89 -0.48 14.81 4.07
C ARG A 89 0.95 14.32 3.95
N GLY A 90 1.57 14.51 2.79
CA GLY A 90 2.98 14.18 2.62
C GLY A 90 3.42 14.33 1.17
N TYR A 91 4.67 13.95 0.93
CA TYR A 91 5.24 13.88 -0.41
C TYR A 91 4.48 12.97 -1.40
N PRO A 92 3.93 11.79 -1.00
CA PRO A 92 3.27 10.88 -1.93
C PRO A 92 1.84 11.30 -2.30
N THR A 93 1.29 12.38 -1.73
CA THR A 93 -0.02 12.90 -2.12
C THR A 93 0.03 13.44 -3.55
N MET A 94 -0.97 13.06 -4.36
CA MET A 94 -1.09 13.54 -5.74
C MET A 94 -1.18 15.07 -5.81
N ALA A 95 -0.78 15.63 -6.95
CA ALA A 95 -0.99 17.06 -7.21
C ALA A 95 -2.47 17.40 -7.49
N GLY A 96 -3.28 16.43 -7.90
CA GLY A 96 -4.68 16.62 -8.26
C GLY A 96 -5.13 15.78 -9.45
N TYR A 97 -6.42 15.82 -9.74
CA TYR A 97 -7.00 15.18 -10.92
C TYR A 97 -6.75 16.01 -12.18
N TYR A 98 -6.30 15.34 -13.25
CA TYR A 98 -5.99 16.02 -14.50
C TYR A 98 -7.24 16.62 -15.16
N GLY A 99 -7.21 17.92 -15.44
CA GLY A 99 -8.27 18.63 -16.15
C GLY A 99 -9.56 18.83 -15.35
N ASP A 100 -9.55 18.57 -14.03
CA ASP A 100 -10.73 18.62 -13.17
C ASP A 100 -10.46 19.45 -11.90
N PRO A 101 -10.52 20.80 -12.00
CA PRO A 101 -10.21 21.69 -10.87
C PRO A 101 -11.23 21.59 -9.74
N GLU A 102 -12.48 21.21 -10.03
CA GLU A 102 -13.54 21.05 -9.02
C GLU A 102 -13.19 19.87 -8.10
N LYS A 103 -12.82 18.72 -8.66
CA LYS A 103 -12.38 17.57 -7.84
C LYS A 103 -11.10 17.82 -7.08
N ILE A 104 -10.19 18.65 -7.60
CA ILE A 104 -8.99 19.04 -6.87
C ILE A 104 -9.39 19.78 -5.58
N GLN A 105 -10.32 20.73 -5.67
CA GLN A 105 -10.77 21.50 -4.50
C GLN A 105 -11.58 20.64 -3.52
N GLU A 106 -12.32 19.65 -4.00
CA GLU A 106 -13.06 18.71 -3.16
C GLU A 106 -12.16 17.76 -2.39
N THR A 107 -11.04 17.30 -2.99
CA THR A 107 -10.20 16.23 -2.42
C THR A 107 -8.91 16.71 -1.77
N ILE A 108 -8.37 17.88 -2.17
CA ILE A 108 -7.13 18.44 -1.65
C ILE A 108 -7.45 19.76 -0.94
N THR A 109 -7.40 19.73 0.39
CA THR A 109 -7.57 20.94 1.19
C THR A 109 -6.32 21.84 1.08
N PRO A 110 -6.48 23.18 1.06
CA PRO A 110 -5.36 24.10 1.11
C PRO A 110 -4.43 23.84 2.31
N LEU A 111 -3.12 24.02 2.11
CA LEU A 111 -2.15 23.97 3.20
C LEU A 111 -2.39 25.14 4.14
N CYS A 112 -2.79 24.86 5.38
CA CYS A 112 -2.76 25.81 6.49
C CYS A 112 -1.32 26.13 6.90
#